data_AF-A0A3N5VD89-F1
#
_entry.id   AF-A0A3N5VD89-F1
#
_cell.length_a   1.000
_cell.length_b   1.000
_cell.length_c   1.000
_cell.angle_alpha   90.00
_cell.angle_beta   90.00
_cell.angle_gamma   90.00
#
_symmetry.space_group_name_H-M   'P 1'
#
loop_
_entity.id
_entity.type
_entity.pdbx_description
1 polymer ?
#
loop_
_entity_poly.entity_id
_entity_poly.type
_entity_poly.pdbx_seq_one_letter_code
_entity_poly.pdbx_strand_id
1 'polypeptide(L)' 'MAVPLSQLAAVDPDDATAEAIADWHYWVAQGYCF' A
#
# COMPACT_ATOMS: atom_id res chain seq x y z
N MET A 1 -8.40 9.68 13.79
CA MET A 1 -7.15 10.06 13.11
C MET A 1 -6.94 9.10 11.96
N ALA A 2 -6.63 9.57 10.76
CA ALA A 2 -6.39 8.74 9.59
C ALA A 2 -4.99 9.05 9.04
N VAL A 3 -4.25 8.02 8.66
CA VAL A 3 -2.95 8.15 8.00
C VAL A 3 -3.03 7.53 6.61
N PRO A 4 -2.40 8.14 5.59
CA PRO A 4 -2.26 7.55 4.27
C PRO A 4 -1.68 6.13 4.33
N LEU A 5 -2.30 5.20 3.61
CA LEU A 5 -1.79 3.82 3.48
C LEU A 5 -0.37 3.79 2.90
N SER A 6 -0.01 4.79 2.08
CA SER A 6 1.34 4.97 1.54
C SER A 6 2.43 5.17 2.61
N GLN A 7 2.05 5.55 3.84
CA GLN A 7 2.97 5.73 4.96
C GLN A 7 3.05 4.49 5.88
N LEU A 8 2.28 3.44 5.59
CA LEU A 8 2.21 2.23 6.39
C LEU A 8 2.94 1.08 5.69
N ALA A 9 3.65 0.28 6.48
CA ALA A 9 4.21 -0.99 6.03
C ALA A 9 3.49 -2.12 6.77
N ALA A 10 3.10 -3.17 6.04
CA ALA A 10 2.52 -4.35 6.68
C ALA A 10 3.58 -5.09 7.51
N VAL A 11 3.14 -5.60 8.66
CA VAL A 11 3.92 -6.49 9.51
C VAL A 11 3.26 -7.85 9.44
N ASP A 12 3.99 -8.84 8.94
CA ASP A 12 3.54 -10.23 8.74
C ASP A 12 2.23 -10.36 7.92
N PRO A 13 2.14 -9.76 6.71
CA PRO A 13 0.96 -9.93 5.86
C PRO A 13 0.88 -11.37 5.31
N ASP A 14 -0.34 -11.86 5.11
CA ASP A 14 -0.54 -13.00 4.21
C ASP A 14 -0.23 -12.61 2.75
N ASP A 15 -0.04 -13.60 1.88
CA ASP A 15 0.38 -13.36 0.50
C ASP A 15 -0.58 -12.41 -0.25
N ALA A 16 -1.89 -12.53 -0.01
CA ALA A 16 -2.90 -11.69 -0.62
C ALA A 16 -2.83 -10.23 -0.13
N THR A 17 -2.56 -10.03 1.16
CA THR A 17 -2.39 -8.70 1.76
C THR A 17 -1.10 -8.06 1.29
N ALA A 18 -0.02 -8.83 1.14
CA ALA A 18 1.24 -8.34 0.61
C ALA A 18 1.09 -7.85 -0.85
N GLU A 19 0.41 -8.64 -1.69
CA GLU A 19 0.14 -8.30 -3.09
C GLU A 19 -0.71 -7.03 -3.21
N ALA A 20 -1.81 -6.94 -2.45
CA ALA A 20 -2.68 -5.77 -2.47
C ALA A 20 -1.96 -4.47 -2.05
N ILE A 21 -1.09 -4.55 -1.03
CA ILE A 21 -0.30 -3.42 -0.57
C ILE A 21 0.76 -3.04 -1.61
N ALA A 22 1.45 -4.01 -2.20
CA ALA A 22 2.45 -3.78 -3.24
C ALA A 22 1.84 -3.11 -4.48
N ASP A 23 0.68 -3.59 -4.94
CA ASP A 23 -0.06 -3.01 -6.06
C ASP A 23 -0.49 -1.57 -5.79
N TRP A 24 -0.95 -1.30 -4.56
CA TRP A 24 -1.29 0.05 -4.12
C TRP A 24 -0.07 0.98 -4.14
N HIS A 25 1.06 0.53 -3.58
CA HIS A 25 2.31 1.31 -3.61
C HIS A 25 2.82 1.55 -5.03
N TYR A 26 2.70 0.56 -5.92
CA TYR A 26 3.03 0.70 -7.33
C TYR A 26 2.19 1.79 -8.00
N TRP A 27 0.87 1.77 -7.79
CA TRP A 27 -0.06 2.76 -8.35
C TRP A 27 0.26 4.18 -7.87
N VAL A 28 0.53 4.35 -6.57
CA VAL A 28 0.95 5.64 -5.99
C VAL A 28 2.28 6.11 -6.56
N ALA A 29 3.26 5.21 -6.76
CA ALA A 29 4.56 5.55 -7.34
C ALA A 29 4.48 5.98 -8.82
N GLN A 30 3.46 5.52 -9.56
CA GLN A 30 3.17 5.95 -10.93
C GLN A 30 2.57 7.37 -11.00
N GLY A 31 2.31 8.02 -9.86
CA GLY A 31 1.78 9.39 -9.81
C GLY A 31 0.26 9.46 -9.91
N TYR A 32 -0.44 8.32 -9.86
CA TYR A 32 -1.88 8.30 -9.71
C TYR A 32 -2.25 8.52 -8.23
N CYS A 33 -2.17 9.79 -7.78
CA CYS A 33 -2.68 10.21 -6.48
C CYS A 33 -4.16 10.59 -6.58
N PHE A 34 -5.01 9.87 -5.85
CA PHE A 34 -6.37 10.29 -5.50
C PHE A 34 -6.41 10.83 -4.07
#